data_AF-Q683N1-F1
#
_entry.id   AF-Q683N1-F1
#
_cell.length_a   1.000
_cell.length_b   1.000
_cell.length_c   1.000
_cell.angle_alpha   90.00
_cell.angle_beta   90.00
_cell.angle_gamma   90.00
#
_symmetry.space_group_name_H-M   'P 1'
#
loop_
_entity.id
_entity.type
_entity.pdbx_description
1 polymer ?
#
loop_
_entity_poly.entity_id
_entity_poly.type
_entity_poly.pdbx_seq_one_letter_code
_entity_poly.pdbx_strand_id
1 'polypeptide(L)'
;AHVNPAVTVAMVCTRKISLAKSVFYILAQCLGAIVGAGILYLITPPSVVGGLGVTAVHGDLSAGHGLLVELIITFQLVFTIFASCDSKRSDVTGSVALAIGFSVAIGHLSAINYTGSTINPA
;
A
#
# COMPACT_ATOMS: atom_id res chain seq x y z
N ALA A 1 -7.58 3.47 9.56
CA ALA A 1 -8.06 2.80 8.34
C ALA A 1 -6.90 2.04 7.72
N HIS A 2 -7.09 0.81 7.22
CA HIS A 2 -5.96 0.04 6.64
C HIS A 2 -5.78 0.37 5.16
N VAL A 3 -6.86 0.33 4.36
CA VAL A 3 -6.89 0.64 2.91
C VAL A 3 -5.82 -0.13 2.10
N ASN A 4 -5.30 -1.23 2.66
CA ASN A 4 -4.18 -1.97 2.12
C ASN A 4 -4.22 -3.41 2.69
N PRO A 5 -4.30 -4.45 1.84
CA PRO A 5 -4.30 -5.84 2.29
C PRO A 5 -3.05 -6.24 3.05
N ALA A 6 -1.86 -5.77 2.66
CA ALA A 6 -0.62 -6.07 3.38
C ALA A 6 -0.63 -5.51 4.81
N VAL A 7 -1.13 -4.28 4.99
CA VAL A 7 -1.34 -3.69 6.33
C VAL A 7 -2.36 -4.50 7.12
N THR A 8 -3.44 -4.97 6.48
CA THR A 8 -4.46 -5.79 7.12
C THR A 8 -3.89 -7.14 7.58
N VAL A 9 -3.07 -7.80 6.75
CA VAL A 9 -2.36 -9.04 7.09
C VAL A 9 -1.40 -8.80 8.26
N ALA A 10 -0.63 -7.70 8.26
CA ALA A 10 0.24 -7.35 9.38
C ALA A 10 -0.53 -7.21 10.70
N MET A 11 -1.72 -6.62 10.67
CA MET A 11 -2.60 -6.52 11.84
C MET A 11 -3.12 -7.88 12.32
N VAL A 12 -3.34 -8.85 11.42
CA VAL A 12 -3.70 -10.23 11.78
C VAL A 12 -2.52 -10.94 12.43
N CYS A 13 -1.35 -10.89 11.81
CA CYS A 13 -0.13 -11.54 12.31
C CYS A 13 0.26 -11.04 13.70
N THR A 14 -0.04 -9.78 14.01
CA THR A 14 0.21 -9.16 15.33
C THR A 14 -1.00 -9.21 16.27
N ARG A 15 -2.06 -9.96 15.89
CA ARG A 15 -3.29 -10.17 16.68
C ARG A 15 -4.04 -8.88 17.06
N LYS A 16 -3.88 -7.81 16.27
CA LYS A 16 -4.61 -6.54 16.44
C LYS A 16 -6.00 -6.58 15.80
N ILE A 17 -6.27 -7.57 14.94
CA ILE A 17 -7.59 -7.80 14.34
C ILE A 17 -7.85 -9.32 14.24
N SER A 18 -9.12 -9.73 14.29
CA SER A 18 -9.50 -11.13 14.08
C SER A 18 -9.39 -11.53 12.60
N LEU A 19 -9.13 -12.82 12.36
CA LEU A 19 -9.06 -13.38 11.01
C LEU A 19 -10.37 -13.20 10.23
N ALA A 20 -11.52 -13.35 10.88
CA ALA A 20 -12.81 -13.12 10.24
C ALA A 20 -12.94 -11.66 9.75
N LYS A 21 -12.59 -10.69 10.59
CA LYS A 21 -12.67 -9.27 10.23
C LYS A 21 -11.65 -8.88 9.16
N SER A 22 -10.47 -9.52 9.13
CA SER A 22 -9.47 -9.25 8.09
C SER A 22 -9.92 -9.69 6.71
N VAL A 23 -10.63 -10.80 6.60
CA VAL A 23 -11.19 -11.26 5.32
C VAL A 23 -12.14 -10.20 4.75
N PHE A 24 -13.08 -9.69 5.55
CA PHE A 24 -13.99 -8.63 5.11
C PHE A 24 -13.25 -7.34 4.76
N TYR A 25 -12.18 -6.99 5.49
CA TYR A 25 -11.35 -5.82 5.16
C TYR A 25 -10.68 -5.97 3.80
N ILE A 26 -10.06 -7.12 3.52
CA ILE A 26 -9.36 -7.38 2.25
C ILE A 26 -10.36 -7.39 1.08
N LEU A 27 -11.51 -8.03 1.24
CA LEU A 27 -12.56 -8.02 0.22
C LEU A 27 -13.06 -6.60 -0.06
N ALA A 28 -13.33 -5.81 0.98
CA ALA A 28 -13.75 -4.43 0.82
C ALA A 28 -12.66 -3.56 0.15
N GLN A 29 -11.38 -3.82 0.45
CA GLN A 29 -10.25 -3.13 -0.16
C GLN A 29 -10.14 -3.45 -1.66
N CYS A 30 -10.16 -4.73 -2.05
CA CYS A 30 -10.09 -5.13 -3.45
C CYS A 30 -11.31 -4.65 -4.25
N LEU A 31 -12.52 -4.78 -3.70
CA LEU A 31 -13.74 -4.26 -4.35
C LEU A 31 -13.68 -2.75 -4.50
N GLY A 32 -13.24 -2.02 -3.46
CA GLY A 32 -13.06 -0.59 -3.51
C GLY A 32 -12.04 -0.16 -4.56
N ALA A 33 -10.92 -0.86 -4.68
CA ALA A 33 -9.89 -0.59 -5.68
C ALA A 33 -10.40 -0.83 -7.11
N ILE A 34 -11.11 -1.94 -7.36
CA ILE A 34 -11.72 -2.23 -8.66
C ILE A 34 -12.74 -1.14 -9.03
N VAL A 35 -13.63 -0.77 -8.11
CA VAL A 35 -14.64 0.27 -8.36
C VAL A 35 -13.96 1.62 -8.61
N GLY A 36 -12.94 1.98 -7.83
CA GLY A 36 -12.17 3.20 -8.01
C GLY A 36 -11.47 3.26 -9.36
N ALA A 37 -10.78 2.19 -9.76
CA ALA A 37 -10.13 2.07 -11.05
C ALA A 37 -11.15 2.10 -12.22
N GLY A 38 -12.32 1.47 -12.04
CA GLY A 38 -13.41 1.51 -13.01
C GLY A 38 -13.99 2.91 -13.20
N ILE A 39 -14.18 3.66 -12.11
CA ILE A 39 -14.60 5.07 -12.18
C ILE A 39 -13.51 5.89 -12.91
N LEU A 40 -12.24 5.71 -12.55
CA LEU A 40 -11.12 6.39 -13.22
C LEU A 40 -11.10 6.10 -14.72
N TYR A 41 -11.28 4.84 -15.11
CA TYR A 41 -11.37 4.44 -16.52
C TYR A 41 -12.52 5.14 -17.25
N LEU A 42 -13.71 5.23 -16.64
CA LEU A 42 -14.89 5.86 -17.25
C LEU A 42 -14.75 7.37 -17.45
N ILE A 43 -14.03 8.06 -16.55
CA ILE A 43 -13.82 9.51 -16.66
C ILE A 43 -12.59 9.88 -17.49
N THR A 44 -11.72 8.92 -17.80
CA THR A 44 -10.46 9.17 -18.50
C THR A 44 -10.64 9.02 -20.01
N PRO A 45 -10.24 10.02 -20.83
CA PRO A 45 -10.31 9.89 -22.28
C PRO A 45 -9.51 8.69 -22.80
N PRO A 46 -10.03 7.93 -23.78
CA PRO A 46 -9.35 6.73 -24.29
C PRO A 46 -7.93 6.97 -24.80
N SER A 47 -7.62 8.18 -25.26
CA SER A 47 -6.30 8.55 -25.76
C SER A 47 -5.22 8.65 -24.67
N VAL A 48 -5.60 8.80 -23.39
CA VAL A 48 -4.66 9.01 -22.28
C VAL A 48 -4.79 7.95 -21.17
N VAL A 49 -5.69 6.98 -21.33
CA VAL A 49 -5.90 5.92 -20.33
C VAL A 49 -4.64 5.10 -20.04
N GLY A 50 -3.80 4.88 -21.06
CA GLY A 50 -2.56 4.13 -20.96
C GLY A 50 -2.76 2.78 -20.25
N GLY A 51 -1.88 2.49 -19.28
CA GLY A 51 -1.98 1.29 -18.44
C GLY A 51 -2.83 1.46 -17.19
N LEU A 52 -3.61 2.54 -17.04
CA LEU A 52 -4.47 2.82 -15.87
C LEU A 52 -3.72 2.74 -14.51
N GLY A 53 -2.41 3.03 -14.50
CA GLY A 53 -1.59 2.97 -13.28
C GLY A 53 -1.22 1.56 -12.82
N VAL A 54 -1.35 0.54 -13.67
CA VAL A 54 -0.89 -0.82 -13.36
C VAL A 54 0.61 -0.83 -13.02
N THR A 55 0.96 -1.45 -11.90
CA THR A 55 2.34 -1.63 -11.46
C THR A 55 3.01 -2.78 -12.20
N ALA A 56 4.26 -2.58 -12.60
CA ALA A 56 5.04 -3.56 -13.33
C ALA A 56 6.50 -3.50 -12.91
N VAL A 57 7.13 -4.68 -12.84
CA VAL A 57 8.58 -4.77 -12.63
C VAL A 57 9.29 -4.23 -13.88
N HIS A 58 10.31 -3.39 -13.67
CA HIS A 58 11.13 -2.86 -14.75
C HIS A 58 11.72 -3.99 -15.59
N GLY A 59 11.81 -3.81 -16.92
CA GLY A 59 12.22 -4.88 -17.84
C GLY A 59 13.60 -5.48 -17.56
N ASP A 60 14.51 -4.68 -17.00
CA ASP A 60 15.85 -5.10 -16.62
C ASP A 60 15.96 -5.70 -15.21
N LEU A 61 14.86 -5.75 -14.45
CA LEU A 61 14.82 -6.34 -13.12
C LEU A 61 14.23 -7.75 -13.16
N SER A 62 14.86 -8.66 -12.42
CA SER A 62 14.26 -9.96 -12.16
C SER A 62 13.06 -9.81 -11.22
N ALA A 63 12.12 -10.75 -11.28
CA ALA A 63 10.99 -10.81 -10.36
C ALA A 63 11.45 -10.89 -8.88
N GLY A 64 12.58 -11.55 -8.60
CA GLY A 64 13.16 -11.62 -7.26
C GLY A 64 13.65 -10.27 -6.75
N HIS A 65 14.27 -9.45 -7.61
CA HIS A 65 14.64 -8.08 -7.26
C HIS A 65 13.41 -7.20 -7.05
N GLY A 66 12.40 -7.32 -7.92
CA GLY A 66 11.12 -6.61 -7.73
C GLY A 66 10.44 -6.96 -6.40
N LEU A 67 10.41 -8.24 -6.05
CA LEU A 67 9.89 -8.71 -4.76
C LEU A 67 10.65 -8.10 -3.58
N LEU A 68 11.99 -8.03 -3.66
CA LEU A 68 12.81 -7.44 -2.61
C LEU A 68 12.53 -5.93 -2.44
N VAL A 69 12.41 -5.21 -3.56
CA VAL A 69 12.03 -3.78 -3.54
C VAL A 69 10.70 -3.60 -2.82
N GLU A 70 9.66 -4.32 -3.26
CA GLU A 70 8.31 -4.25 -2.68
C GLU A 70 8.28 -4.66 -1.20
N LEU A 71 9.06 -5.67 -0.81
CA LEU A 71 9.21 -6.07 0.59
C LEU A 71 9.75 -4.92 1.44
N ILE A 72 10.80 -4.24 0.99
CA ILE A 72 11.44 -3.16 1.76
C ILE A 72 10.51 -1.95 1.89
N ILE A 73 9.89 -1.50 0.79
CA ILE A 73 9.03 -0.31 0.81
C ILE A 73 7.70 -0.55 1.54
N THR A 74 7.18 -1.78 1.51
CA THR A 74 6.00 -2.16 2.30
C THR A 74 6.36 -2.33 3.78
N PHE A 75 7.54 -2.89 4.07
CA PHE A 75 8.03 -3.03 5.45
C PHE A 75 8.15 -1.68 6.14
N GLN A 76 8.79 -0.69 5.52
CA GLN A 76 8.93 0.64 6.15
C GLN A 76 7.57 1.33 6.37
N LEU A 77 6.59 1.08 5.49
CA LEU A 77 5.22 1.59 5.66
C LEU A 77 4.55 0.95 6.86
N VAL A 78 4.55 -0.38 6.92
CA VAL A 78 3.95 -1.12 8.04
C VAL A 78 4.66 -0.74 9.35
N PHE A 79 5.97 -0.63 9.35
CA PHE A 79 6.73 -0.18 10.51
C PHE A 79 6.30 1.22 10.96
N THR A 80 6.18 2.18 10.03
CA THR A 80 5.72 3.53 10.32
C THR A 80 4.30 3.52 10.92
N ILE A 81 3.37 2.75 10.35
CA ILE A 81 2.00 2.62 10.88
C ILE A 81 2.03 2.10 12.32
N PHE A 82 2.78 1.04 12.59
CA PHE A 82 2.85 0.45 13.93
C PHE A 82 3.52 1.41 14.93
N ALA A 83 4.59 2.10 14.52
CA ALA A 83 5.33 3.03 15.37
C ALA A 83 4.53 4.30 15.67
N SER A 84 3.75 4.81 14.72
CA SER A 84 2.93 6.02 14.89
C SER A 84 1.61 5.77 15.62
N CYS A 85 1.09 4.54 15.58
CA CYS A 85 -0.15 4.16 16.28
C CYS A 85 0.09 3.42 17.61
N ASP A 86 1.33 3.38 18.10
CA ASP A 86 1.63 2.70 19.36
C ASP A 86 1.19 3.53 20.58
N SER A 87 0.18 3.06 21.30
CA SER A 87 -0.33 3.70 22.52
C SER A 87 0.68 3.72 23.69
N LYS A 88 1.76 2.95 23.60
CA LYS A 88 2.83 2.94 24.63
C LYS A 88 3.82 4.10 24.46
N ARG A 89 3.80 4.78 23.32
CA ARG A 89 4.69 5.90 23.03
C ARG A 89 4.08 7.21 23.47
N SER A 90 4.80 7.94 24.31
CA SER A 90 4.46 9.30 24.72
C SER A 90 5.25 10.38 23.97
N ASP A 91 6.18 9.97 23.10
CA ASP A 91 7.09 10.84 22.35
C ASP A 91 6.62 11.13 20.92
N VAL A 92 5.52 10.52 20.48
CA VAL A 92 4.93 10.77 19.16
C VAL A 92 4.34 12.18 19.15
N THR A 93 4.82 13.02 18.23
CA THR A 93 4.37 14.41 18.05
C THR A 93 3.92 14.63 16.61
N GLY A 94 3.10 15.67 16.37
CA GLY A 94 2.59 16.00 15.04
C GLY A 94 1.46 15.07 14.55
N SER A 95 1.28 15.03 13.23
CA SER A 95 0.17 14.29 12.60
C SER A 95 0.57 12.86 12.22
N VAL A 96 -0.03 11.87 12.87
CA VAL A 96 0.10 10.44 12.55
C VAL A 96 -0.29 10.15 11.09
N ALA A 97 -1.38 10.78 10.61
CA ALA A 97 -1.84 10.58 9.24
C ALA A 97 -0.80 11.09 8.23
N LEU A 98 -0.18 12.24 8.51
CA LEU A 98 0.83 12.82 7.63
C LEU A 98 2.13 12.00 7.64
N ALA A 99 2.55 11.47 8.79
CA ALA A 99 3.69 10.58 8.88
C ALA A 99 3.52 9.32 8.01
N ILE A 100 2.35 8.68 8.08
CA ILE A 100 2.02 7.52 7.24
C ILE A 100 1.98 7.93 5.75
N GLY A 101 1.38 9.07 5.43
CA GLY A 101 1.34 9.59 4.05
C GLY A 101 2.73 9.84 3.46
N PHE A 102 3.66 10.44 4.23
CA PHE A 102 5.03 10.63 3.77
C PHE A 102 5.81 9.31 3.64
N SER A 103 5.54 8.33 4.49
CA SER A 103 6.12 6.99 4.33
C SER A 103 5.67 6.32 3.02
N VAL A 104 4.41 6.51 2.60
CA VAL A 104 3.93 6.08 1.28
C VAL A 104 4.64 6.85 0.16
N ALA A 105 4.76 8.18 0.31
CA ALA A 105 5.41 9.03 -0.69
C ALA A 105 6.88 8.67 -0.93
N ILE A 106 7.65 8.41 0.15
CA ILE A 106 9.04 7.99 0.06
C ILE A 106 9.16 6.65 -0.68
N GLY A 107 8.26 5.70 -0.42
CA GLY A 107 8.21 4.43 -1.16
C GLY A 107 8.02 4.64 -2.66
N HIS A 108 7.07 5.50 -3.05
CA HIS A 108 6.83 5.84 -4.46
C HIS A 108 8.03 6.55 -5.10
N LEU A 109 8.58 7.56 -4.44
CA LEU A 109 9.76 8.28 -4.93
C LEU A 109 10.97 7.37 -5.14
N SER A 110 11.07 6.29 -4.35
CA SER A 110 12.18 5.34 -4.41
C SER A 110 11.99 4.24 -5.45
N ALA A 111 10.76 3.70 -5.58
CA ALA A 111 10.51 2.44 -6.27
C ALA A 111 9.69 2.53 -7.56
N ILE A 112 9.19 3.72 -7.94
CA ILE A 112 8.31 3.85 -9.12
C ILE A 112 8.95 3.31 -10.41
N ASN A 113 10.24 3.57 -10.63
CA ASN A 113 10.97 3.09 -11.81
C ASN A 113 11.45 1.62 -11.68
N TYR A 114 11.33 1.00 -10.50
CA TYR A 114 11.75 -0.38 -10.27
C TYR A 114 10.58 -1.36 -10.37
N THR A 115 9.45 -1.06 -9.72
CA THR A 115 8.29 -1.96 -9.62
C THR A 115 6.96 -1.28 -9.90
N GLY A 116 6.95 0.00 -10.25
CA GLY A 116 5.74 0.83 -10.24
C GLY A 116 5.32 1.25 -8.82
N SER A 117 6.04 0.80 -7.78
CA SER A 117 5.77 1.08 -6.37
C SER A 117 4.35 0.71 -5.94
N THR A 118 4.03 -0.59 -5.88
CA THR A 118 2.70 -1.03 -5.45
C THR A 118 2.47 -0.69 -3.99
N ILE A 119 3.34 -1.15 -3.07
CA ILE A 119 3.20 -1.02 -1.60
C ILE A 119 1.89 -1.61 -1.03
N ASN A 120 0.94 -1.94 -1.90
CA ASN A 120 -0.46 -2.24 -1.64
C ASN A 120 -0.97 -3.28 -2.66
N PRO A 121 -1.45 -4.46 -2.21
CA PRO A 121 -2.01 -5.47 -3.11
C PRO A 121 -3.41 -5.19 -3.68
N ALA A 122 -4.19 -4.27 -3.11
CA ALA A 122 -5.54 -3.92 -3.61
C ALA A 122 -5.45 -2.77 -4.60
#